data_AF-A0A661TNA1-F1
#
_entry.id   AF-A0A661TNA1-F1
#
_cell.length_a   1.000
_cell.length_b   1.000
_cell.length_c   1.000
_cell.angle_alpha   90.00
_cell.angle_beta   90.00
_cell.angle_gamma   90.00
#
_symmetry.space_group_name_H-M   'P 1'
#
loop_
_entity.id
_entity.type
_entity.pdbx_description
1 polymer ?
#
loop_
_entity_poly.entity_id
_entity_poly.type
_entity_poly.pdbx_seq_one_letter_code
_entity_poly.pdbx_strand_id
1 'polypeptide(L)'
;MKVIQLNIAGIGDVELREPSLKAVRPFLSMMGTDTQGFMLEVLNVSVYQDGDQVKDVDELIGLSTLSELIPKITELLGFDNEDAEPGND
;
A
#
# COMPACT_ATOMS: atom_id res chain seq x y z
N MET A 1 -1.05 12.82 -6.78
CA MET A 1 -0.43 11.49 -6.69
C MET A 1 0.42 11.51 -5.44
N LYS A 2 -0.05 10.85 -4.39
CA LYS A 2 0.62 10.83 -3.09
C LYS A 2 1.87 9.95 -3.15
N VAL A 3 2.95 10.42 -2.54
CA VAL A 3 4.21 9.68 -2.41
C VAL A 3 4.66 9.77 -0.96
N ILE A 4 4.98 8.63 -0.36
CA ILE A 4 5.49 8.51 1.00
C ILE A 4 6.90 7.93 0.90
N GLN A 5 7.89 8.63 1.45
CA GLN A 5 9.25 8.10 1.57
C GLN A 5 9.42 7.37 2.90
N LEU A 6 9.95 6.16 2.86
CA LEU A 6 10.23 5.36 4.05
C LEU A 6 11.35 4.36 3.79
N ASN A 7 11.85 3.78 4.87
CA ASN A 7 12.77 2.66 4.83
C ASN A 7 11.99 1.36 5.09
N ILE A 8 12.05 0.41 4.17
CA ILE A 8 11.47 -0.93 4.34
C ILE A 8 12.58 -1.91 4.69
N ALA A 9 12.47 -2.57 5.85
CA ALA A 9 13.39 -3.64 6.23
C ALA A 9 13.35 -4.76 5.17
N GLY A 10 14.53 -5.11 4.63
CA GLY A 10 14.68 -6.08 3.54
C GLY A 10 14.87 -5.46 2.15
N ILE A 11 14.49 -4.19 1.96
CA ILE A 11 14.62 -3.48 0.66
C ILE A 11 15.52 -2.24 0.77
N GLY A 12 15.36 -1.46 1.84
CA GLY A 12 16.05 -0.19 2.04
C GLY A 12 15.13 1.02 1.83
N ASP A 13 15.72 2.15 1.44
CA ASP A 13 14.98 3.39 1.20
C ASP A 13 14.16 3.29 -0.09
N VAL A 14 12.87 3.58 0.01
CA VAL A 14 11.89 3.44 -1.06
C VAL A 14 10.85 4.56 -1.05
N GLU A 15 10.11 4.65 -2.14
CA GLU A 15 8.96 5.51 -2.33
C GLU A 15 7.69 4.64 -2.45
N LEU A 16 6.77 4.75 -1.48
CA LEU A 16 5.40 4.26 -1.64
C LEU A 16 4.63 5.27 -2.47
N ARG A 17 4.30 4.91 -3.71
CA ARG A 17 3.55 5.74 -4.65
C ARG A 17 2.12 5.25 -4.75
N GLU A 18 1.18 6.20 -4.71
CA GLU A 18 -0.24 5.94 -4.88
C GLU A 18 -0.48 5.19 -6.19
N PRO A 19 -0.99 3.95 -6.14
CA PRO A 19 -1.16 3.14 -7.34
C PRO A 19 -2.39 3.63 -8.11
N SER A 20 -2.32 3.56 -9.44
CA SER A 20 -3.49 3.86 -10.25
C SER A 20 -4.62 2.87 -9.97
N LEU A 21 -5.88 3.31 -10.09
CA LEU A 21 -7.04 2.42 -9.97
C LEU A 21 -6.95 1.22 -10.91
N LYS A 22 -6.35 1.37 -12.10
CA LYS A 22 -6.13 0.28 -13.05
C LYS A 22 -5.21 -0.81 -12.50
N ALA A 23 -4.19 -0.44 -11.72
CA ALA A 23 -3.27 -1.38 -11.08
C ALA A 23 -3.92 -2.10 -9.90
N VAL A 24 -4.79 -1.42 -9.13
CA VAL A 24 -5.47 -2.00 -7.95
C VAL A 24 -6.71 -2.83 -8.31
N ARG A 25 -7.38 -2.51 -9.43
CA ARG A 25 -8.64 -3.14 -9.85
C ARG A 25 -8.64 -4.68 -9.81
N PRO A 26 -7.58 -5.41 -10.23
CA PRO A 26 -7.55 -6.87 -10.17
C PRO A 26 -7.66 -7.42 -8.75
N PHE A 27 -7.25 -6.64 -7.74
CA PHE A 27 -7.14 -7.06 -6.35
C PHE A 27 -8.34 -6.62 -5.50
N LEU A 28 -9.20 -5.73 -5.99
CA LEU A 28 -10.35 -5.22 -5.24
C LEU A 28 -11.29 -6.32 -4.74
N SER A 29 -11.40 -7.44 -5.46
CA SER A 29 -12.18 -8.61 -5.01
C SER A 29 -11.63 -9.25 -3.73
N MET A 30 -10.35 -9.04 -3.41
CA MET A 30 -9.69 -9.60 -2.23
C MET A 30 -10.03 -8.81 -0.96
N MET A 31 -10.40 -7.52 -1.06
CA MET A 31 -10.65 -6.65 0.10
C MET A 31 -11.67 -7.23 1.10
N GLY A 32 -12.66 -8.01 0.63
CA GLY A 32 -13.69 -8.66 1.46
C GLY A 32 -13.46 -10.14 1.81
N THR A 33 -12.43 -10.77 1.27
CA THR A 33 -12.15 -12.22 1.48
C THR A 33 -10.77 -12.48 2.08
N ASP A 34 -9.78 -11.69 1.67
CA ASP A 34 -8.41 -11.72 2.16
C ASP A 34 -7.82 -10.30 2.11
N THR A 35 -8.11 -9.53 3.16
CA THR A 35 -7.63 -8.15 3.29
C THR A 35 -6.10 -8.09 3.36
N GLN A 36 -5.43 -9.09 3.93
CA GLN A 36 -3.96 -9.09 3.99
C GLN A 36 -3.36 -9.32 2.60
N GLY A 37 -3.89 -10.28 1.85
CA GLY A 37 -3.54 -10.51 0.45
C GLY A 37 -3.75 -9.25 -0.40
N PHE A 38 -4.89 -8.56 -0.24
CA PHE A 38 -5.13 -7.28 -0.90
C PHE A 38 -4.03 -6.23 -0.63
N MET A 39 -3.64 -6.07 0.64
CA MET A 39 -2.63 -5.08 1.03
C MET A 39 -1.24 -5.42 0.47
N LEU A 40 -0.91 -6.71 0.36
CA LEU A 40 0.33 -7.18 -0.28
C LEU A 40 0.34 -6.88 -1.77
N GLU A 41 -0.75 -7.16 -2.48
CA GLU A 41 -0.85 -6.85 -3.90
C GLU A 41 -0.75 -5.34 -4.17
N VAL A 42 -1.34 -4.52 -3.28
CA VAL A 42 -1.18 -3.06 -3.34
C VAL A 42 0.28 -2.65 -3.14
N LEU A 43 0.99 -3.21 -2.15
CA LEU A 43 2.42 -2.95 -1.96
C LEU A 43 3.23 -3.29 -3.22
N ASN A 44 2.98 -4.45 -3.83
CA ASN A 44 3.67 -4.91 -5.03
C ASN A 44 3.54 -3.94 -6.21
N VAL A 45 2.47 -3.15 -6.27
CA VAL A 45 2.28 -2.12 -7.32
C VAL A 45 2.63 -0.69 -6.89
N SER A 46 3.00 -0.49 -5.63
CA SER A 46 3.21 0.82 -5.01
C SER A 46 4.64 1.11 -4.58
N VAL A 47 5.50 0.11 -4.43
CA VAL A 47 6.89 0.34 -3.95
C VAL A 47 7.83 0.63 -5.12
N TYR A 48 8.56 1.75 -5.03
CA TYR A 48 9.57 2.15 -6.00
C TYR A 48 10.91 2.42 -5.31
N GLN A 49 12.01 2.05 -5.95
CA GLN A 49 13.37 2.32 -5.51
C GLN A 49 14.14 2.94 -6.69
N ASP A 50 14.77 4.09 -6.46
CA ASP A 50 15.55 4.81 -7.50
C ASP A 50 14.79 5.09 -8.82
N GLY A 51 13.46 5.17 -8.75
CA GLY A 51 12.59 5.41 -9.90
C GLY A 51 12.00 4.16 -10.54
N ASP A 52 12.52 2.97 -10.22
CA ASP A 52 12.05 1.68 -10.70
C ASP A 52 11.08 1.01 -9.71
N GLN A 53 10.11 0.26 -10.23
CA GLN A 53 9.18 -0.50 -9.39
C GLN A 53 9.88 -1.72 -8.79
N VAL A 54 9.80 -1.87 -7.47
CA VAL A 54 10.25 -3.07 -6.78
C VAL A 54 9.21 -4.17 -6.97
N LYS A 55 9.63 -5.34 -7.46
CA LYS A 55 8.76 -6.50 -7.67
C LYS A 55 8.88 -7.46 -6.49
N ASP A 56 7.83 -8.26 -6.30
CA ASP A 56 7.81 -9.37 -5.34
C ASP A 56 8.20 -8.90 -3.91
N VAL A 57 7.67 -7.73 -3.51
CA VAL A 57 7.92 -7.10 -2.21
C VAL A 57 7.56 -8.06 -1.07
N ASP A 58 6.52 -8.87 -1.27
CA ASP A 58 6.08 -9.90 -0.33
C ASP A 58 7.11 -11.01 -0.08
N GLU A 59 7.99 -11.30 -1.05
CA GLU A 59 9.10 -12.24 -0.87
C GLU A 59 10.31 -11.58 -0.17
N LEU A 60 10.43 -10.26 -0.27
CA LEU A 60 11.55 -9.48 0.28
C LEU A 60 11.34 -9.04 1.73
N ILE A 61 10.08 -8.94 2.18
CA ILE A 61 9.73 -8.46 3.51
C ILE A 61 9.21 -9.58 4.42
N GLY A 62 9.51 -9.47 5.72
CA GLY A 62 8.92 -10.35 6.73
C GLY A 62 7.50 -9.92 7.11
N LEU A 63 6.74 -10.83 7.73
CA LEU A 63 5.38 -10.57 8.27
C LEU A 63 5.34 -9.38 9.25
N SER A 64 6.41 -9.17 10.03
CA SER A 64 6.53 -8.01 10.92
C SER A 64 6.54 -6.70 10.15
N THR A 65 7.33 -6.63 9.07
CA THR A 65 7.44 -5.46 8.21
C THR A 65 6.13 -5.19 7.47
N LEU A 66 5.44 -6.23 6.98
CA LEU A 66 4.11 -6.08 6.42
C LEU A 66 3.14 -5.40 7.40
N SER A 67 3.14 -5.85 8.65
CA SER A 67 2.24 -5.30 9.68
C SER A 67 2.51 -3.81 9.96
N GLU A 68 3.77 -3.38 9.87
CA GLU A 68 4.17 -1.97 10.01
C GLU A 68 3.79 -1.13 8.79
N LEU A 69 3.70 -1.74 7.61
CA LEU A 69 3.35 -1.07 6.35
C LEU A 69 1.85 -0.92 6.12
N ILE A 70 1.02 -1.79 6.71
CA ILE A 70 -0.46 -1.68 6.65
C ILE A 70 -0.97 -0.25 6.86
N PRO A 71 -0.63 0.46 7.97
CA PRO A 71 -1.12 1.82 8.19
C PRO A 71 -0.65 2.79 7.10
N LYS A 72 0.56 2.61 6.55
CA LYS A 72 1.08 3.45 5.47
C LYS A 72 0.35 3.24 4.15
N ILE A 73 -0.06 2.02 3.86
CA ILE A 73 -0.86 1.70 2.67
C ILE A 73 -2.28 2.27 2.83
N THR A 74 -2.90 2.12 4.00
CA THR A 74 -4.20 2.72 4.32
C THR A 74 -4.17 4.24 4.14
N GLU A 75 -3.11 4.88 4.64
CA GLU A 75 -2.84 6.31 4.49
C GLU A 75 -2.61 6.69 3.01
N LEU A 76 -1.93 5.84 2.24
CA LEU A 76 -1.64 6.04 0.82
C LEU A 76 -2.91 5.96 -0.04
N LEU A 77 -3.78 5.01 0.24
CA LEU A 77 -5.06 4.80 -0.45
C LEU A 77 -6.14 5.79 -0.02
N GLY A 78 -5.90 6.57 1.02
CA GLY A 78 -6.85 7.55 1.54
C GLY A 78 -8.00 6.93 2.35
N PHE A 79 -7.88 5.67 2.78
CA PHE A 79 -8.85 5.04 3.68
C PHE A 79 -8.82 5.64 5.10
N ASP A 80 -7.72 6.31 5.47
CA ASP A 80 -7.61 7.05 6.74
C ASP A 80 -8.29 8.43 6.69
N ASN A 81 -8.68 8.91 5.51
CA ASN A 81 -9.40 10.17 5.28
C ASN A 81 -10.87 9.90 4.89
N GLU A 82 -11.54 8.97 5.57
CA GLU A 82 -12.95 9.25 5.84
C GLU A 82 -12.96 10.34 6.91
N ASP A 83 -13.01 11.58 6.44
CA ASP A 83 -13.78 12.59 7.14
C ASP A 83 -15.08 11.93 7.60
N ALA A 84 -15.13 11.64 8.89
CA ALA A 84 -16.37 11.70 9.63
C ALA A 84 -16.91 13.13 9.46
N GLU A 85 -17.45 13.48 8.30
CA GLU A 85 -18.42 14.55 8.22
C GLU A 85 -19.64 14.03 8.97
N PRO A 86 -20.00 14.60 10.13
CA PRO A 86 -21.33 14.36 10.68
C PRO A 86 -22.30 14.95 9.66
N GLY A 87 -22.89 14.10 8.82
CA GLY A 87 -23.97 14.48 7.92
C GLY A 87 -25.09 15.10 8.74
N ASN A 88 -25.12 16.42 8.76
CA ASN A 88 -26.11 17.24 9.43
C ASN A 88 -26.63 18.23 8.38
N ASP A 89 -27.69 17.84 7.69
CA ASP A 89 -28.69 18.74 7.09
C ASP A 89 -30.07 18.07 7.17
#